data_AF-D6RC64-F1
#
_entry.id   AF-D6RC64-F1
#
_cell.length_a   1.000
_cell.length_b   1.000
_cell.length_c   1.000
_cell.angle_alpha   90.00
_cell.angle_beta   90.00
_cell.angle_gamma   90.00
#
_symmetry.space_group_name_H-M   'P 1'
#
loop_
_entity.id
_entity.type
_entity.pdbx_description
1 polymer ?
#
loop_
_entity_poly.entity_id
_entity_poly.type
_entity_poly.pdbx_seq_one_letter_code
_entity_poly.pdbx_strand_id
1 'polypeptide(L)'
;MAAEEMHWPVPMKAIGAQNLLTMPGGVAKAGYLHKKGGTQLQLLKWPLRFVIIHKRCVYYFKSSTSASPQGAFSLSGYNRVMRAAEETTSNNVFPFKIIHISKKHRTWFFSASSEEERKSWMALLRREIGHFHEKK
;
A
#
# COMPACT_ATOMS: atom_id res chain seq x y z
N MET A 1 -22.37 -26.33 6.15
CA MET A 1 -21.82 -24.99 6.37
C MET A 1 -21.40 -24.45 5.01
N ALA A 2 -22.02 -23.37 4.54
CA ALA A 2 -21.62 -22.76 3.28
C ALA A 2 -20.19 -22.24 3.45
N ALA A 3 -19.27 -22.69 2.59
CA ALA A 3 -17.96 -22.06 2.49
C ALA A 3 -18.21 -20.58 2.18
N GLU A 4 -17.82 -19.69 3.09
CA GLU A 4 -17.74 -18.26 2.78
C GLU A 4 -16.86 -18.16 1.54
N GLU A 5 -17.46 -17.87 0.39
CA GLU A 5 -16.70 -17.65 -0.83
C GLU A 5 -15.65 -16.60 -0.51
N MET A 6 -14.40 -17.01 -0.63
CA MET A 6 -13.20 -16.27 -0.28
C MET A 6 -13.10 -15.06 -1.25
N HIS A 7 -13.92 -14.04 -1.00
CA HIS A 7 -14.04 -12.87 -1.84
C HIS A 7 -12.87 -11.94 -1.54
N TRP A 8 -11.92 -11.87 -2.47
CA TRP A 8 -10.81 -10.93 -2.38
C TRP A 8 -11.36 -9.51 -2.39
N PRO A 9 -10.97 -8.65 -1.44
CA PRO A 9 -11.30 -7.24 -1.49
C PRO A 9 -10.85 -6.67 -2.85
N VAL A 10 -11.81 -6.24 -3.65
CA VAL A 10 -11.56 -5.61 -4.94
C VAL A 10 -11.45 -4.10 -4.70
N PRO A 11 -10.33 -3.45 -5.06
CA PRO A 11 -10.19 -2.02 -4.86
C PRO A 11 -11.14 -1.24 -5.80
N MET A 12 -11.74 -0.19 -5.25
CA MET A 12 -12.53 0.79 -6.00
C MET A 12 -11.65 1.55 -7.00
N LYS A 13 -12.05 1.58 -8.27
CA LYS A 13 -11.26 2.21 -9.36
C LYS A 13 -11.57 3.70 -9.57
N ALA A 14 -12.77 4.14 -9.20
CA ALA A 14 -13.26 5.49 -9.45
C ALA A 14 -13.78 6.13 -8.15
N ILE A 15 -12.87 6.42 -7.21
CA ILE A 15 -13.18 7.11 -5.96
C ILE A 15 -12.16 8.22 -5.69
N GLY A 16 -12.64 9.40 -5.29
CA GLY A 16 -11.77 10.50 -4.87
C GLY A 16 -11.06 10.21 -3.54
N ALA A 17 -9.88 10.78 -3.35
CA ALA A 17 -9.11 10.62 -2.11
C ALA A 17 -9.91 11.10 -0.88
N GLN A 18 -10.58 12.26 -0.97
CA GLN A 18 -11.40 12.80 0.11
C GLN A 18 -12.61 11.91 0.40
N ASN A 19 -13.31 11.43 -0.63
CA ASN A 19 -14.42 10.49 -0.48
C ASN A 19 -13.95 9.18 0.15
N LEU A 20 -12.77 8.68 -0.24
CA LEU A 20 -12.23 7.45 0.33
C LEU A 20 -11.89 7.59 1.82
N LEU A 21 -11.41 8.77 2.25
CA LEU A 21 -11.13 9.07 3.66
C LEU A 21 -12.39 9.04 4.54
N THR A 22 -13.56 9.31 3.97
CA THR A 22 -14.84 9.35 4.69
C THR A 22 -15.67 8.07 4.52
N MET A 23 -15.17 7.06 3.81
CA MET A 23 -15.91 5.82 3.55
C MET A 23 -16.22 5.03 4.85
N PRO A 24 -17.42 4.45 4.96
CA PRO A 24 -17.78 3.57 6.07
C PRO A 24 -16.83 2.38 6.23
N GLY A 25 -16.49 2.05 7.47
CA GLY A 25 -15.47 1.05 7.82
C GLY A 25 -14.09 1.66 8.13
N GLY A 26 -13.94 2.97 7.94
CA GLY A 26 -12.77 3.74 8.35
C GLY A 26 -11.54 3.51 7.47
N VAL A 27 -10.61 4.45 7.55
CA VAL A 27 -9.29 4.33 6.94
C VAL A 27 -8.31 3.82 7.99
N ALA A 28 -7.60 2.74 7.68
CA ALA A 28 -6.60 2.19 8.59
C ALA A 28 -5.40 3.16 8.71
N LYS A 29 -4.95 3.72 7.59
CA LYS A 29 -3.91 4.75 7.54
C LYS A 29 -3.98 5.55 6.25
N ALA A 30 -3.66 6.84 6.34
CA ALA A 30 -3.41 7.69 5.19
C ALA A 30 -2.15 8.53 5.42
N GLY A 31 -1.46 8.88 4.34
CA GLY A 31 -0.26 9.72 4.40
C GLY A 31 0.54 9.71 3.11
N TYR A 32 1.56 10.54 3.04
CA TYR A 32 2.41 10.64 1.85
C TYR A 32 3.58 9.67 1.93
N LEU A 33 3.81 8.94 0.84
CA LEU A 33 4.96 8.05 0.67
C LEU A 33 5.57 8.26 -0.72
N HIS A 34 6.89 8.16 -0.81
CA HIS A 34 7.54 8.01 -2.11
C HIS A 34 7.29 6.58 -2.59
N LYS A 35 6.84 6.42 -3.84
CA LYS A 35 6.52 5.09 -4.39
C LYS A 35 7.39 4.79 -5.60
N LYS A 36 8.05 3.63 -5.64
CA LYS A 36 8.78 3.17 -6.84
C LYS A 36 7.81 3.09 -8.02
N GLY A 37 8.13 3.80 -9.09
CA GLY A 37 7.28 3.82 -10.29
C GLY A 37 7.47 2.59 -11.17
N GLY A 38 6.88 2.65 -12.37
CA GLY A 38 7.03 1.61 -13.39
C GLY A 38 7.85 2.06 -14.60
N THR A 39 8.09 3.36 -14.76
CA THR A 39 8.85 3.92 -15.88
C THR A 39 10.31 4.16 -15.50
N GLN A 40 11.22 4.15 -16.48
CA GLN A 40 12.66 4.34 -16.30
C GLN A 40 13.00 5.55 -15.39
N LEU A 41 12.38 6.71 -15.63
CA LEU A 41 12.55 7.92 -14.83
C LEU A 41 12.08 7.75 -13.38
N GLN A 42 10.98 7.03 -13.15
CA GLN A 42 10.42 6.81 -11.81
C GLN A 42 11.13 5.70 -11.03
N LEU A 43 11.98 4.92 -11.69
CA LEU A 43 12.90 3.99 -11.02
C LEU A 43 14.05 4.76 -10.34
N LEU A 44 14.51 5.85 -10.96
CA LEU A 44 15.57 6.72 -10.43
C LEU A 44 15.05 7.66 -9.33
N LYS A 45 13.86 8.24 -9.52
CA LYS A 45 13.24 9.15 -8.54
C LYS A 45 11.81 8.71 -8.27
N TRP A 46 11.56 8.26 -7.05
CA TRP A 46 10.26 7.76 -6.65
C TRP A 46 9.35 8.96 -6.40
N PRO A 47 8.24 9.14 -7.14
CA PRO A 47 7.40 10.30 -6.92
C PRO A 47 6.62 10.16 -5.61
N LEU A 48 6.37 11.31 -4.95
CA LEU A 48 5.51 11.39 -3.77
C LEU A 48 4.05 11.09 -4.17
N ARG A 49 3.38 10.25 -3.38
CA ARG A 49 2.00 9.84 -3.58
C ARG A 49 1.25 9.87 -2.26
N PHE A 50 0.01 10.33 -2.30
CA PHE A 50 -0.87 10.19 -1.14
C PHE A 50 -1.41 8.76 -1.13
N VAL A 51 -1.09 8.01 -0.08
CA VAL A 51 -1.44 6.59 0.06
C VAL A 51 -2.52 6.46 1.11
N ILE A 52 -3.54 5.65 0.82
CA ILE A 52 -4.64 5.32 1.74
C ILE A 52 -4.76 3.81 1.83
N ILE A 53 -4.92 3.28 3.04
CA ILE A 53 -5.28 1.88 3.29
C ILE A 53 -6.70 1.84 3.81
N HIS A 54 -7.59 1.21 3.04
CA HIS A 54 -9.00 1.06 3.37
C HIS A 54 -9.47 -0.35 3.01
N LYS A 55 -10.11 -1.05 3.95
CA LYS A 55 -10.63 -2.43 3.77
C LYS A 55 -9.61 -3.36 3.09
N ARG A 56 -8.35 -3.36 3.59
CA ARG A 56 -7.24 -4.18 3.08
C ARG A 56 -6.86 -3.94 1.61
N CYS A 57 -7.32 -2.84 1.03
CA CYS A 57 -6.86 -2.33 -0.25
C CYS A 57 -5.95 -1.13 -0.02
N VAL A 58 -4.87 -1.07 -0.78
CA VAL A 58 -3.96 0.08 -0.83
C VAL A 58 -4.31 0.90 -2.06
N TYR A 59 -4.50 2.19 -1.87
CA TYR A 59 -4.79 3.17 -2.92
C TYR A 59 -3.69 4.21 -2.93
N TYR A 60 -3.24 4.64 -4.11
CA TYR A 60 -2.30 5.75 -4.22
C TYR A 60 -2.78 6.80 -5.22
N PHE A 61 -2.70 8.05 -4.81
CA PHE A 61 -3.23 9.21 -5.51
C PHE A 61 -2.10 10.18 -5.86
N LYS A 62 -2.35 11.08 -6.81
CA LYS A 62 -1.42 12.17 -7.13
C LYS A 62 -1.28 13.13 -5.94
N SER A 63 -2.39 13.39 -5.26
CA SER A 63 -2.51 14.25 -4.08
C SER A 63 -3.67 13.77 -3.21
N SER A 64 -3.79 14.33 -2.00
CA SER A 64 -4.94 14.09 -1.11
C SER A 64 -6.28 14.60 -1.64
N THR A 65 -6.29 15.42 -2.68
CA THR A 65 -7.51 15.99 -3.30
C THR A 65 -7.82 15.41 -4.67
N SER A 66 -7.06 14.40 -5.12
CA SER A 66 -7.27 13.77 -6.42
C SER A 66 -8.64 13.09 -6.51
N ALA A 67 -9.35 13.31 -7.61
CA ALA A 67 -10.68 12.74 -7.85
C ALA A 67 -10.68 11.23 -8.15
N SER A 68 -9.52 10.65 -8.44
CA SER A 68 -9.37 9.21 -8.69
C SER A 68 -7.97 8.71 -8.30
N PRO A 69 -7.83 7.42 -7.94
CA PRO A 69 -6.53 6.83 -7.66
C PRO A 69 -5.73 6.68 -8.96
N GLN A 70 -4.41 6.90 -8.88
CA GLN A 70 -3.50 6.48 -9.97
C GLN A 70 -3.35 4.96 -10.04
N GLY A 71 -3.68 4.28 -8.96
CA GLY A 71 -3.81 2.84 -8.92
C GLY A 71 -4.14 2.37 -7.53
N ALA A 72 -4.58 1.13 -7.47
CA ALA A 72 -4.94 0.47 -6.23
C ALA A 72 -4.72 -1.04 -6.36
N PHE A 73 -4.47 -1.70 -5.24
CA PHE A 73 -4.28 -3.14 -5.19
C PHE A 73 -4.77 -3.71 -3.85
N SER A 74 -5.24 -4.95 -3.90
CA SER A 74 -5.61 -5.72 -2.70
C SER A 74 -4.35 -6.22 -2.01
N LEU A 75 -4.35 -6.25 -0.68
CA LEU A 75 -3.32 -6.93 0.12
C LEU A 75 -3.50 -8.46 0.12
N SER A 76 -4.53 -8.99 -0.55
CA SER A 76 -4.75 -10.43 -0.70
C SER A 76 -3.54 -11.11 -1.34
N GLY A 77 -3.10 -12.21 -0.73
CA GLY A 77 -1.93 -12.97 -1.16
C GLY A 77 -0.57 -12.32 -0.87
N TYR A 78 -0.53 -11.09 -0.36
CA TYR A 78 0.68 -10.53 0.23
C TYR A 78 0.88 -11.06 1.65
N ASN A 79 2.10 -11.47 1.99
CA ASN A 79 2.39 -12.10 3.29
C ASN A 79 3.64 -11.55 3.99
N ARG A 80 4.44 -10.72 3.31
CA ARG A 80 5.69 -10.19 3.88
C ARG A 80 5.77 -8.68 3.69
N VAL A 81 6.07 -7.99 4.78
CA VAL A 81 6.42 -6.56 4.80
C VAL A 81 7.77 -6.44 5.48
N MET A 82 8.75 -5.85 4.79
CA MET A 82 10.13 -5.75 5.27
C MET A 82 10.80 -4.46 4.81
N ARG A 83 11.91 -4.13 5.45
CA ARG A 83 12.80 -3.06 4.97
C ARG A 83 13.33 -3.46 3.59
N ALA A 84 13.54 -2.48 2.73
CA ALA A 84 14.16 -2.69 1.42
C ALA A 84 15.50 -1.96 1.40
N ALA A 85 16.42 -2.38 2.27
CA ALA A 85 17.69 -1.68 2.46
C ALA A 85 18.52 -1.59 1.17
N GLU A 86 18.34 -2.57 0.27
CA GLU A 86 18.93 -2.59 -1.07
C GLU A 86 18.45 -1.47 -2.00
N GLU A 87 17.35 -0.80 -1.66
CA GLU A 87 16.79 0.34 -2.41
C GLU A 87 17.11 1.70 -1.75
N THR A 88 17.92 1.70 -0.68
CA THR A 88 18.26 2.94 0.03
C THR A 88 19.12 3.84 -0.85
N THR A 89 18.66 5.07 -1.06
CA THR A 89 19.42 6.10 -1.76
C THR A 89 19.30 7.43 -1.03
N SER A 90 20.07 8.44 -1.42
CA SER A 90 19.98 9.78 -0.82
C SER A 90 18.57 10.40 -0.92
N ASN A 91 17.76 9.97 -1.89
CA ASN A 91 16.39 10.45 -2.08
C ASN A 91 15.33 9.54 -1.43
N ASN A 92 15.66 8.28 -1.15
CA ASN A 92 14.77 7.28 -0.58
C ASN A 92 15.46 6.63 0.63
N VAL A 93 15.53 7.37 1.74
CA VAL A 93 16.34 6.99 2.90
C VAL A 93 15.71 5.87 3.73
N PHE A 94 14.38 5.80 3.76
CA PHE A 94 13.65 4.84 4.59
C PHE A 94 12.73 3.92 3.75
N PRO A 95 13.30 3.11 2.84
CA PRO A 95 12.52 2.23 1.99
C PRO A 95 12.03 0.97 2.71
N PHE A 96 10.88 0.48 2.28
CA PHE A 96 10.27 -0.80 2.64
C PHE A 96 9.51 -1.40 1.46
N LYS A 97 9.24 -2.70 1.53
CA LYS A 97 8.57 -3.45 0.47
C LYS A 97 7.49 -4.39 1.00
N ILE A 98 6.48 -4.63 0.16
CA ILE A 98 5.37 -5.54 0.39
C ILE A 98 5.44 -6.63 -0.70
N ILE A 99 5.61 -7.88 -0.28
CA ILE A 99 5.92 -9.01 -1.16
C ILE A 99 4.76 -9.99 -1.17
N HIS A 100 4.38 -10.39 -2.37
CA HIS A 100 3.34 -11.37 -2.61
C HIS A 100 3.87 -12.80 -2.43
N ILE A 101 3.03 -13.72 -1.96
CA ILE A 101 3.39 -15.14 -1.78
C ILE A 101 3.83 -15.78 -3.11
N SER A 102 3.13 -15.45 -4.19
CA SER A 102 3.48 -15.81 -5.56
C SER A 102 4.38 -14.76 -6.19
N LYS A 103 5.53 -15.20 -6.72
CA LYS A 103 6.50 -14.37 -7.45
C LYS A 103 5.96 -13.78 -8.75
N LYS A 104 4.80 -14.27 -9.24
CA LYS A 104 4.15 -13.73 -10.45
C LYS A 104 3.53 -12.36 -10.22
N HIS A 105 3.24 -12.01 -8.97
CA HIS A 105 2.64 -10.72 -8.62
C HIS A 105 3.71 -9.69 -8.24
N ARG A 106 3.39 -8.43 -8.51
CA ARG A 106 4.28 -7.30 -8.27
C ARG A 106 4.65 -7.17 -6.79
N THR A 107 5.95 -6.98 -6.53
CA THR A 107 6.43 -6.44 -5.24
C THR A 107 6.30 -4.92 -5.24
N TRP A 108 5.70 -4.37 -4.20
CA TRP A 108 5.53 -2.92 -4.06
C TRP A 108 6.61 -2.35 -3.16
N PHE A 109 7.16 -1.20 -3.56
CA PHE A 109 8.21 -0.49 -2.82
C PHE A 109 7.75 0.93 -2.51
N PHE A 110 7.98 1.33 -1.26
CA PHE A 110 7.67 2.65 -0.74
C PHE A 110 8.83 3.15 0.11
N SER A 111 9.01 4.47 0.20
CA SER A 111 9.92 5.10 1.14
C SER A 111 9.18 6.15 1.96
N ALA A 112 9.35 6.07 3.27
CA ALA A 112 8.84 7.04 4.23
C ALA A 112 9.76 8.25 4.36
N SER A 113 9.28 9.30 5.02
CA SER A 113 10.06 10.51 5.33
C SER A 113 10.95 10.34 6.56
N SER A 114 10.59 9.43 7.47
CA SER A 114 11.36 9.10 8.68
C SER A 114 11.34 7.61 9.00
N GLU A 115 12.22 7.20 9.91
CA GLU A 115 12.28 5.84 10.40
C GLU A 115 11.03 5.45 11.20
N GLU A 116 10.50 6.38 11.99
CA GLU A 116 9.29 6.20 12.80
C GLU A 116 8.08 6.01 11.88
N GLU A 117 7.97 6.84 10.83
CA GLU A 117 6.92 6.72 9.83
C GLU A 117 7.03 5.36 9.10
N ARG A 118 8.23 4.95 8.68
CA ARG A 118 8.45 3.61 8.09
C ARG A 118 7.97 2.50 9.02
N LYS A 119 8.38 2.52 10.29
CA LYS A 119 7.94 1.52 11.30
C LYS A 119 6.42 1.51 11.44
N SER A 120 5.79 2.68 11.51
CA SER A 120 4.34 2.83 11.62
C SER A 120 3.60 2.23 10.41
N TRP A 121 4.02 2.54 9.18
CA TRP A 121 3.44 1.95 7.96
C TRP A 121 3.63 0.44 7.90
N MET A 122 4.83 -0.04 8.20
CA MET A 122 5.13 -1.48 8.15
C MET A 122 4.33 -2.26 9.19
N ALA A 123 4.20 -1.75 10.42
CA ALA A 123 3.40 -2.39 11.47
C ALA A 123 1.93 -2.49 11.06
N LEU A 124 1.38 -1.41 10.50
CA LEU A 124 0.00 -1.39 10.06
C LEU A 124 -0.27 -2.35 8.89
N LEU A 125 0.60 -2.34 7.87
CA LEU A 125 0.49 -3.26 6.73
C LEU A 125 0.58 -4.72 7.15
N ARG A 126 1.46 -5.05 8.12
CA ARG A 126 1.54 -6.40 8.69
C ARG A 126 0.24 -6.81 9.38
N ARG A 127 -0.37 -5.90 10.13
CA ARG A 127 -1.66 -6.15 10.78
C ARG A 127 -2.78 -6.40 9.75
N GLU A 128 -2.88 -5.55 8.73
CA GLU A 128 -3.90 -5.69 7.66
C GLU A 128 -3.74 -6.98 6.83
N ILE A 129 -2.50 -7.46 6.68
CA ILE A 129 -2.18 -8.75 6.08
C ILE A 129 -2.49 -9.91 7.04
N GLY A 130 -2.06 -9.80 8.31
CA GLY A 130 -2.18 -10.84 9.34
C GLY A 130 -3.62 -11.20 9.69
N HIS A 131 -4.53 -10.21 9.78
CA HIS A 131 -5.95 -10.43 10.06
C HIS A 131 -6.64 -11.43 9.10
N PHE A 132 -6.07 -11.68 7.93
CA PHE A 132 -6.61 -12.66 6.99
C PHE A 132 -6.16 -14.09 7.27
N HIS A 133 -4.97 -14.25 7.84
CA HIS A 133 -4.45 -15.56 8.21
C HIS A 133 -5.12 -16.11 9.48
N GLU A 134 -5.67 -15.23 10.33
CA GLU A 134 -6.40 -15.63 11.55
C GLU A 134 -7.85 -16.06 11.31
N LYS A 135 -8.48 -15.67 10.18
CA LYS A 135 -9.85 -16.11 9.82
C LYS A 135 -9.89 -17.46 9.09
N LYS A 136 -8.92 -18.33 9.36
CA LYS A 136 -8.77 -19.63 8.68
C LYS A 136 -9.29 -20.76 9.56
#